data_AF-A0A9D8FYP2-F1
#
_entry.id   AF-A0A9D8FYP2-F1
#
_cell.length_a   1.000
_cell.length_b   1.000
_cell.length_c   1.000
_cell.angle_alpha   90.00
_cell.angle_beta   90.00
_cell.angle_gamma   90.00
#
_symmetry.space_group_name_H-M   'P 1'
#
loop_
_entity.id
_entity.type
_entity.pdbx_description
1 polymer ?
#
loop_
_entity_poly.entity_id
_entity_poly.type
_entity_poly.pdbx_seq_one_letter_code
_entity_poly.pdbx_strand_id
1 'polypeptide(L)'
;MNEQTLIYEQTLVDIARTLPPDRAAELLDYARFLQELVTQRADAATRASEERWDALFAQPAAQRAMIQMAREAREDFHAGRTTNITITDDGRLAPK
;
A
#
# COMPACT_ATOMS: atom_id res chain seq x y z
N MET A 1 -5.28 -18.25 -7.35
CA MET A 1 -6.65 -17.80 -7.03
C MET A 1 -7.32 -18.94 -6.31
N ASN A 2 -7.80 -18.74 -5.07
CA ASN A 2 -8.29 -19.84 -4.23
C ASN A 2 -9.63 -20.38 -4.77
N GLU A 3 -9.84 -21.68 -4.69
CA GLU A 3 -11.07 -22.36 -5.12
C GLU A 3 -12.31 -21.81 -4.39
N GLN A 4 -12.16 -21.42 -3.13
CA GLN A 4 -13.19 -20.74 -2.36
C GLN A 4 -13.59 -19.39 -2.97
N THR A 5 -12.64 -18.61 -3.51
CA THR A 5 -12.93 -17.32 -4.16
C THR A 5 -13.84 -17.50 -5.38
N LEU A 6 -13.58 -18.53 -6.20
CA LEU A 6 -14.40 -18.85 -7.36
C LEU A 6 -15.82 -19.28 -6.97
N ILE A 7 -15.97 -20.06 -5.89
CA ILE A 7 -17.28 -20.47 -5.38
C ILE A 7 -18.09 -19.26 -4.88
N TYR A 8 -17.45 -18.35 -4.14
CA TYR A 8 -18.11 -17.13 -3.64
C TYR A 8 -18.51 -16.19 -4.77
N GLU A 9 -17.64 -16.00 -5.77
CA GLU A 9 -17.93 -15.17 -6.94
C GLU A 9 -19.14 -15.70 -7.71
N GLN A 10 -19.15 -16.99 -8.03
CA GLN A 10 -20.25 -17.62 -8.75
C GLN A 10 -21.58 -17.50 -7.98
N THR A 11 -21.54 -17.71 -6.66
CA THR A 11 -22.72 -17.58 -5.79
C THR A 11 -23.28 -16.15 -5.82
N LEU A 12 -22.43 -15.11 -5.78
CA LEU A 12 -22.87 -13.72 -5.86
C LEU A 12 -23.54 -13.40 -7.20
N VAL A 13 -22.98 -13.90 -8.30
CA VAL A 13 -23.56 -13.71 -9.65
C VAL A 13 -24.93 -14.38 -9.75
N ASP A 14 -25.05 -15.60 -9.23
CA ASP A 14 -26.30 -16.35 -9.29
C ASP A 14 -27.40 -15.69 -8.43
N ILE A 15 -27.05 -15.18 -7.24
CA ILE A 15 -27.98 -14.38 -6.41
C ILE A 15 -28.44 -13.13 -7.18
N ALA A 16 -27.50 -12.35 -7.72
CA ALA A 16 -27.81 -11.10 -8.43
C ALA A 16 -28.75 -11.31 -9.63
N ARG A 17 -28.63 -12.45 -10.33
CA ARG A 17 -29.49 -12.81 -11.48
C ARG A 17 -30.92 -13.17 -11.10
N THR A 18 -31.14 -13.69 -9.89
CA THR A 18 -32.46 -14.12 -9.42
C THR A 18 -33.28 -13.00 -8.78
N LEU A 19 -32.63 -11.88 -8.44
CA LEU A 19 -33.27 -10.78 -7.76
C LEU A 19 -34.03 -9.86 -8.71
N PRO A 20 -35.14 -9.26 -8.24
CA PRO A 20 -35.77 -8.15 -8.95
C PRO A 20 -34.77 -7.00 -9.17
N PRO A 21 -34.90 -6.22 -10.26
CA PRO A 21 -33.96 -5.15 -10.61
C PRO A 21 -33.67 -4.17 -9.45
N ASP A 22 -34.70 -3.78 -8.71
CA ASP A 22 -34.56 -2.85 -7.57
C ASP A 22 -33.66 -3.43 -6.47
N ARG A 23 -33.75 -4.74 -6.20
CA ARG A 23 -32.92 -5.42 -5.21
C ARG A 23 -31.50 -5.68 -5.72
N ALA A 24 -31.34 -5.91 -7.01
CA ALA A 24 -30.02 -6.01 -7.63
C ALA A 24 -29.28 -4.64 -7.58
N ALA A 25 -30.01 -3.53 -7.75
CA ALA A 25 -29.46 -2.19 -7.61
C ALA A 25 -28.99 -1.92 -6.17
N GLU A 26 -29.80 -2.26 -5.17
CA GLU A 26 -29.42 -2.14 -3.75
C GLU A 26 -28.14 -2.95 -3.42
N LEU A 27 -28.00 -4.16 -3.96
CA LEU A 27 -26.78 -4.97 -3.79
C LEU A 27 -25.55 -4.30 -4.40
N LEU A 28 -25.69 -3.71 -5.59
CA LEU A 28 -24.59 -3.02 -6.25
C LEU A 28 -24.16 -1.78 -5.45
N ASP A 29 -25.10 -1.02 -4.94
CA ASP A 29 -24.81 0.15 -4.11
C ASP A 29 -24.11 -0.24 -2.81
N TYR A 30 -24.54 -1.34 -2.18
CA TYR A 30 -23.85 -1.87 -1.00
C TYR A 30 -22.43 -2.36 -1.32
N ALA A 31 -22.24 -3.04 -2.46
CA ALA A 31 -20.91 -3.48 -2.89
C ALA A 31 -19.96 -2.29 -3.15
N ARG A 32 -20.46 -1.21 -3.76
CA ARG A 32 -19.71 0.05 -3.93
C ARG A 32 -19.36 0.68 -2.60
N PHE A 33 -20.30 0.75 -1.67
CA PHE A 33 -20.04 1.24 -0.32
C PHE A 33 -18.93 0.44 0.37
N LEU A 34 -18.95 -0.89 0.26
CA LEU A 34 -17.88 -1.74 0.82
C LEU A 34 -16.52 -1.47 0.16
N GLN A 35 -16.50 -1.31 -1.17
CA GLN A 35 -15.29 -0.97 -1.90
C GLN A 35 -14.70 0.36 -1.41
N GLU A 36 -15.53 1.40 -1.28
CA GLU A 36 -15.12 2.71 -0.77
C GLU A 36 -14.61 2.62 0.68
N LEU A 37 -15.29 1.87 1.54
CA LEU A 37 -14.89 1.67 2.92
C LEU A 37 -13.51 1.01 3.04
N VAL A 38 -13.22 0.01 2.20
CA VAL A 38 -11.91 -0.65 2.16
C VAL A 38 -10.82 0.35 1.74
N THR A 39 -11.06 1.12 0.68
CA THR A 39 -10.12 2.15 0.21
C THR A 39 -9.87 3.20 1.29
N GLN A 40 -10.93 3.76 1.89
CA GLN A 40 -10.81 4.78 2.94
C GLN A 40 -10.03 4.28 4.16
N ARG A 41 -10.21 3.00 4.55
CA ARG A 41 -9.47 2.40 5.67
C ARG A 41 -7.99 2.24 5.33
N ALA A 42 -7.67 1.82 4.11
CA ALA A 42 -6.29 1.76 3.65
C ALA A 42 -5.64 3.15 3.68
N ASP A 43 -6.33 4.17 3.15
CA ASP A 43 -5.85 5.54 3.14
C ASP A 43 -5.69 6.11 4.56
N ALA A 44 -6.60 5.77 5.48
CA ALA A 44 -6.49 6.18 6.88
C ALA A 44 -5.30 5.52 7.58
N ALA A 45 -5.03 4.24 7.30
CA ALA A 45 -3.86 3.55 7.84
C ALA A 45 -2.55 4.15 7.29
N THR A 46 -2.52 4.49 6.00
CA THR A 46 -1.39 5.20 5.37
C THR A 46 -1.17 6.56 6.03
N ARG A 47 -2.21 7.39 6.16
CA ARG A 47 -2.12 8.70 6.82
C ARG A 47 -1.66 8.61 8.26
N ALA A 48 -2.19 7.68 9.04
CA ALA A 48 -1.75 7.48 10.43
C ALA A 48 -0.28 7.02 10.52
N SER A 49 0.21 6.29 9.52
CA SER A 49 1.63 5.95 9.41
C SER A 49 2.48 7.17 9.05
N GLU A 50 2.05 7.98 8.08
CA GLU A 50 2.72 9.22 7.67
C GLU A 50 2.82 10.22 8.81
N GLU A 51 1.74 10.45 9.57
CA GLU A 51 1.72 11.34 10.74
C GLU A 51 2.76 10.92 11.81
N ARG A 52 2.97 9.61 11.99
CA ARG A 52 4.00 9.11 12.91
C ARG A 52 5.40 9.41 12.41
N TRP A 53 5.64 9.27 11.11
CA TRP A 53 6.91 9.62 10.49
C TRP A 53 7.16 11.13 10.56
N ASP A 54 6.16 11.95 10.27
CA ASP A 54 6.24 13.40 10.38
C ASP A 54 6.57 13.84 11.81
N ALA A 55 5.90 13.26 12.81
CA ALA A 55 6.19 13.54 14.22
C ALA A 55 7.62 13.14 14.61
N LEU A 56 8.14 12.04 14.08
CA LEU A 56 9.52 11.62 14.30
C LEU A 56 10.51 12.60 13.65
N PHE A 57 10.27 12.99 12.39
CA PHE A 57 11.15 13.89 11.64
C PHE A 57 11.04 15.36 12.07
N ALA A 58 9.99 15.74 12.79
CA ALA A 58 9.91 17.04 13.45
C ALA A 58 10.90 17.16 14.63
N GLN A 59 11.41 16.04 15.16
CA GLN A 59 12.35 16.08 16.28
C GLN A 59 13.72 16.59 15.83
N PRO A 60 14.32 17.60 16.52
CA PRO A 60 15.62 18.14 16.15
C PRO A 60 16.76 17.10 16.12
N ALA A 61 16.66 16.06 16.96
CA ALA A 61 17.62 14.96 16.97
C ALA A 61 17.54 14.11 15.69
N ALA A 62 16.32 13.80 15.24
CA ALA A 62 16.10 13.06 14.00
C ALA A 62 16.59 13.86 12.78
N GLN A 63 16.31 15.18 12.74
CA GLN A 63 16.80 16.05 11.67
C GLN A 63 18.34 16.09 11.59
N ARG A 64 19.01 16.23 12.75
CA ARG A 64 20.48 16.18 12.80
C ARG A 64 21.02 14.84 12.31
N ALA A 65 20.41 13.74 12.73
CA ALA A 65 20.79 12.40 12.28
C ALA A 65 20.61 12.25 10.76
N MET A 66 19.50 12.73 10.18
CA MET A 66 19.28 12.71 8.72
C MET A 66 20.31 13.52 7.96
N ILE A 67 20.63 14.73 8.43
CA ILE A 67 21.66 15.57 7.80
C ILE A 67 23.02 14.85 7.84
N GLN A 68 23.35 14.19 8.95
CA GLN A 68 24.59 13.45 9.08
C GLN A 68 24.64 12.25 8.12
N MET A 69 23.58 11.43 8.10
CA MET A 69 23.48 10.30 7.17
C MET A 69 23.56 10.76 5.70
N ALA A 70 22.94 11.89 5.35
CA ALA A 70 23.01 12.44 3.99
C ALA A 70 24.43 12.88 3.62
N ARG A 71 25.19 13.43 4.57
CA ARG A 71 26.60 13.79 4.36
C ARG A 71 27.46 12.56 4.14
N GLU A 72 27.33 11.56 5.02
CA GLU A 72 28.06 10.29 4.93
C GLU A 72 27.78 9.58 3.60
N ALA A 73 26.49 9.45 3.22
CA ALA A 73 26.10 8.85 1.96
C ALA A 73 26.69 9.58 0.74
N ARG A 74 26.76 10.92 0.80
CA ARG A 74 27.37 11.73 -0.27
C ARG A 74 28.88 11.53 -0.35
N GLU A 75 29.55 11.43 0.79
CA GLU A 75 30.99 11.15 0.86
C GLU A 75 31.30 9.75 0.32
N ASP A 76 30.51 8.75 0.68
CA ASP A 76 30.63 7.40 0.15
C ASP A 76 30.40 7.34 -1.36
N PHE A 77 29.41 8.08 -1.86
CA PHE A 77 29.18 8.20 -3.31
C PHE A 77 30.38 8.81 -4.04
N HIS A 78 30.91 9.93 -3.54
CA HIS A 78 32.08 10.57 -4.16
C HIS A 78 33.35 9.74 -4.04
N ALA A 79 33.48 8.94 -2.98
CA ALA A 79 34.60 8.01 -2.81
C ALA A 79 34.42 6.69 -3.57
N GLY A 80 33.32 6.49 -4.30
CA GLY A 80 33.04 5.25 -5.03
C GLY A 80 32.79 4.05 -4.11
N ARG A 81 32.39 4.27 -2.85
CA ARG A 81 32.06 3.23 -1.87
C ARG A 81 30.59 2.81 -1.89
N THR A 82 29.80 3.34 -2.82
CA THR A 82 28.40 2.95 -2.98
C THR A 82 28.28 1.61 -3.70
N THR A 83 27.29 0.83 -3.29
CA THR A 83 26.93 -0.43 -3.97
C THR A 83 25.79 -0.13 -4.94
N ASN A 84 25.95 -0.54 -6.20
CA ASN A 84 24.83 -0.50 -7.14
C ASN A 84 23.79 -1.53 -6.71
N ILE A 85 22.53 -1.12 -6.67
CA ILE A 85 21.40 -1.99 -6.35
C ILE A 85 20.63 -2.21 -7.65
N THR A 86 20.22 -3.45 -7.92
CA THR A 86 19.27 -3.81 -8.98
C THR A 86 17.99 -4.35 -8.36
N ILE A 87 16.90 -4.24 -9.13
CA ILE A 87 15.64 -4.91 -8.82
C ILE A 87 15.71 -6.30 -9.47
N THR A 88 15.48 -7.35 -8.70
CA THR A 88 15.43 -8.74 -9.15
C THR A 88 14.09 -9.06 -9.81
N ASP A 89 13.99 -10.18 -10.52
CA ASP A 89 12.76 -10.61 -11.21
C ASP A 89 11.58 -10.85 -10.25
N ASP A 90 11.86 -11.13 -8.97
CA ASP A 90 10.87 -11.24 -7.88
C ASP A 90 10.58 -9.89 -7.17
N GLY A 91 11.08 -8.77 -7.71
CA GLY A 91 10.84 -7.41 -7.23
C GLY A 91 11.64 -7.00 -5.99
N ARG A 92 12.65 -7.78 -5.58
CA ARG A 92 13.50 -7.49 -4.44
C ARG A 92 14.69 -6.62 -4.84
N LEU A 93 15.26 -5.93 -3.85
CA LEU A 93 16.49 -5.18 -4.02
C LEU A 93 17.69 -6.10 -3.75
N ALA A 94 18.62 -6.17 -4.70
CA ALA A 94 19.86 -6.92 -4.55
C ALA A 94 21.06 -6.08 -5.01
N PRO A 95 22.25 -6.26 -4.41
CA PRO A 95 23.49 -5.73 -4.99
C PRO A 95 23.64 -6.22 -6.43
N LYS A 96 24.05 -5.31 -7.32
CA LYS A 96 24.41 -5.63 -8.70
C LYS A 96 25.75 -6.36 -8.77
#